data_AF-A0A523IJ94-F1
#
_entry.id   AF-A0A523IJ94-F1
#
_cell.length_a   1.000
_cell.length_b   1.000
_cell.length_c   1.000
_cell.angle_alpha   90.00
_cell.angle_beta   90.00
_cell.angle_gamma   90.00
#
_symmetry.space_group_name_H-M   'P 1'
#
loop_
_entity.id
_entity.type
_entity.pdbx_description
1 polymer ?
#
loop_
_entity_poly.entity_id
_entity_poly.type
_entity_poly.pdbx_seq_one_letter_code
_entity_poly.pdbx_strand_id
1 'polypeptide(L)' 'MSLLRRPARTGGARRRERPGRRDPERTRSGWRRVICSSCQRENPAQANFCMQCGAPLAASELPERDPRV' A
#
# COMPACT_ATOMS: atom_id res chain seq x y z
N MET A 1 57.94 -26.40 -2.29
CA MET A 1 56.60 -26.21 -2.89
C MET A 1 55.68 -25.58 -1.84
N SER A 2 55.38 -24.27 -1.93
CA SER A 2 54.18 -23.60 -1.37
C SER A 2 54.38 -22.09 -1.31
N LEU A 3 54.01 -21.38 -2.38
CA LEU A 3 53.79 -19.93 -2.35
C LEU A 3 52.46 -19.61 -3.02
N LEU A 4 51.38 -19.71 -2.26
CA LEU A 4 50.11 -19.10 -2.66
C LEU A 4 49.48 -18.44 -1.43
N ARG A 5 49.81 -17.18 -1.19
CA ARG A 5 49.01 -16.31 -0.32
C ARG A 5 48.46 -15.14 -1.13
N ARG A 6 47.13 -15.11 -1.17
CA ARG A 6 46.25 -14.38 -2.08
C ARG A 6 46.12 -12.91 -1.62
N PRO A 7 45.92 -11.95 -2.53
CA PRO A 7 45.76 -10.55 -2.16
C PRO A 7 44.39 -10.30 -1.49
N ALA A 8 44.39 -9.46 -0.45
CA ALA A 8 43.21 -9.03 0.26
C ALA A 8 42.41 -8.01 -0.57
N ARG A 9 41.22 -8.41 -1.04
CA ARG A 9 40.22 -7.49 -1.61
C ARG A 9 39.58 -6.69 -0.48
N THR A 10 40.00 -5.45 -0.29
CA THR A 10 39.26 -4.43 0.48
C THR A 10 38.85 -3.34 -0.52
N GLY A 11 37.64 -2.82 -0.62
CA GLY A 11 36.32 -3.15 -0.08
C GLY A 11 35.36 -2.29 -0.92
N GLY A 12 34.31 -2.88 -1.49
CA GLY A 12 33.36 -2.17 -2.34
C GLY A 12 32.56 -1.14 -1.54
N ALA A 13 32.55 0.12 -1.99
CA ALA A 13 31.70 1.16 -1.45
C ALA A 13 30.23 0.73 -1.59
N ARG A 14 29.58 0.43 -0.45
CA ARG A 14 28.19 -0.02 -0.43
C ARG A 14 27.29 1.13 -0.89
N ARG A 15 26.50 0.91 -1.95
CA ARG A 15 25.37 1.79 -2.29
C ARG A 15 24.52 1.96 -1.02
N ARG A 16 24.38 3.18 -0.53
CA ARG A 16 23.44 3.47 0.57
C ARG A 16 22.04 3.31 0.00
N GLU A 17 21.36 2.23 0.38
CA GLU A 17 19.95 2.03 0.07
C GLU A 17 19.15 3.11 0.80
N ARG A 18 18.39 3.93 0.06
CA ARG A 18 17.52 4.95 0.66
C ARG A 18 16.38 4.20 1.36
N PRO A 19 16.22 4.29 2.68
CA PRO A 19 15.04 3.73 3.33
C PRO A 19 13.82 4.46 2.78
N GLY A 20 12.92 3.73 2.13
CA GLY A 20 11.66 4.26 1.65
C GLY A 20 10.94 4.95 2.80
N ARG A 21 10.63 6.25 2.63
CA ARG A 21 9.79 6.97 3.59
C ARG A 21 8.46 6.22 3.64
N ARG A 22 8.16 5.59 4.77
CA ARG A 22 6.84 4.99 5.02
C ARG A 22 5.88 6.16 5.18
N ASP A 23 5.20 6.52 4.10
CA ASP A 23 4.20 7.57 4.13
C ASP A 23 2.98 7.06 4.93
N PRO A 24 2.71 7.59 6.13
CA PRO A 24 1.60 7.13 6.96
C PRO A 24 0.24 7.49 6.36
N GLU A 25 0.18 8.34 5.34
CA GLU A 25 -1.06 8.71 4.68
C GLU A 25 -1.65 7.55 3.86
N ARG A 26 -0.79 6.71 3.27
CA ARG A 26 -1.22 5.60 2.40
C ARG A 26 -1.91 4.45 3.14
N THR A 27 -1.74 4.34 4.46
CA THR A 27 -2.32 3.24 5.25
C THR A 27 -3.65 3.58 5.93
N ARG A 28 -4.08 4.85 5.93
CA ARG A 28 -5.32 5.27 6.60
C ARG A 28 -6.61 4.93 5.84
N SER A 29 -6.51 4.64 4.55
CA SER A 29 -7.68 4.48 3.68
C SER A 29 -8.23 3.05 3.61
N GLY A 30 -7.48 2.04 4.05
CA GLY A 30 -7.83 0.62 3.87
C GLY A 30 -8.84 0.03 4.86
N TRP A 31 -9.30 0.83 5.83
CA TRP A 31 -10.05 0.31 7.00
C TRP A 31 -11.47 0.85 7.11
N ARG A 32 -11.86 1.82 6.28
CA ARG A 32 -13.23 2.31 6.30
C ARG A 32 -14.13 1.20 5.77
N ARG A 33 -15.19 0.89 6.53
CA ARG A 33 -16.24 -0.05 6.16
C ARG A 33 -17.57 0.71 6.11
N VAL A 34 -18.49 0.25 5.28
CA VAL A 34 -19.81 0.84 5.08
C VAL A 34 -20.88 -0.23 5.30
N ILE A 35 -21.98 0.13 5.96
CA ILE A 35 -23.11 -0.77 6.16
C ILE A 35 -24.15 -0.51 5.05
N CYS A 36 -24.59 -1.57 4.38
CA CYS A 36 -25.62 -1.46 3.36
C CYS A 36 -26.97 -1.14 3.99
N SER A 37 -27.61 -0.03 3.59
CA SER A 37 -28.94 0.35 4.12
C SER A 37 -30.05 -0.64 3.76
N SER A 38 -29.90 -1.38 2.65
CA SER A 38 -30.90 -2.33 2.16
C SER A 38 -30.89 -3.66 2.94
N CYS A 39 -29.72 -4.26 3.15
CA CYS A 39 -29.61 -5.58 3.76
C CYS A 39 -28.74 -5.64 5.03
N GLN A 40 -28.24 -4.50 5.51
CA GLN A 40 -27.43 -4.36 6.73
C GLN A 40 -26.09 -5.12 6.71
N ARG A 41 -25.63 -5.56 5.53
CA ARG A 41 -24.31 -6.18 5.36
C ARG A 41 -23.20 -5.13 5.48
N GLU A 42 -22.11 -5.49 6.15
CA GLU A 42 -20.86 -4.74 6.16
C GLU A 42 -20.09 -4.95 4.85
N ASN A 43 -19.67 -3.86 4.22
CA ASN A 43 -18.93 -3.85 2.95
C ASN A 43 -17.68 -2.96 3.07
N PRO A 44 -16.65 -3.16 2.23
CA PRO A 44 -15.53 -2.23 2.13
C PRO A 44 -15.99 -0.83 1.72
N ALA A 45 -15.37 0.24 2.23
CA ALA A 45 -15.75 1.62 1.86
C ALA A 45 -15.43 2.01 0.41
N GLN A 46 -14.70 1.17 -0.31
CA GLN A 46 -14.42 1.32 -1.74
C GLN A 46 -15.35 0.45 -2.62
N ALA A 47 -16.32 -0.25 -2.04
CA ALA A 47 -17.27 -1.08 -2.78
C ALA A 47 -18.41 -0.22 -3.34
N ASN A 48 -18.58 -0.18 -4.66
CA ASN A 48 -19.66 0.56 -5.33
C ASN A 48 -21.05 -0.07 -5.12
N PHE A 49 -21.10 -1.40 -4.91
CA PHE A 49 -22.33 -2.17 -4.72
C PHE A 49 -22.19 -3.14 -3.54
N CYS A 50 -23.32 -3.48 -2.92
CA CYS A 50 -23.35 -4.46 -1.84
C CYS A 50 -23.05 -5.86 -2.36
N MET A 51 -22.06 -6.52 -1.76
CA MET A 51 -21.63 -7.87 -2.11
C MET A 51 -22.66 -8.96 -1.76
N GLN A 52 -23.72 -8.61 -1.03
CA GLN A 52 -24.78 -9.54 -0.61
C GLN A 52 -26.09 -9.36 -1.37
N CYS A 53 -26.53 -8.11 -1.60
CA CYS A 53 -27.84 -7.83 -2.19
C CYS A 53 -27.79 -7.05 -3.52
N GLY A 54 -26.61 -6.59 -3.95
CA GLY A 54 -26.44 -5.81 -5.18
C GLY A 54 -26.89 -4.34 -5.11
N ALA A 55 -27.43 -3.87 -3.98
CA ALA A 55 -27.83 -2.47 -3.82
C ALA A 55 -26.63 -1.53 -3.95
N PRO A 56 -26.79 -0.32 -4.55
CA PRO A 56 -25.71 0.65 -4.65
C PRO A 56 -25.30 1.15 -3.27
N LEU A 57 -24.00 1.36 -3.07
CA LEU A 57 -23.41 1.93 -1.86
C LEU A 57 -22.87 3.33 -2.19
N ALA A 58 -23.01 4.28 -1.27
CA ALA A 58 -22.55 5.66 -1.42
C ALA A 58 -21.01 5.80 -1.26
N ALA A 59 -20.26 4.91 -1.89
CA ALA A 59 -18.81 4.73 -1.74
C ALA A 59 -17.98 5.50 -2.78
N SER A 60 -18.56 6.52 -3.43
CA SER A 60 -17.88 7.30 -4.48
C SER A 60 -17.24 8.58 -3.97
N GLU A 61 -16.76 8.62 -2.72
CA GLU A 61 -16.01 9.75 -2.18
C GLU A 61 -14.59 9.29 -1.81
N LEU A 62 -13.87 8.78 -2.81
CA LEU A 62 -12.43 8.98 -2.79
C LEU A 62 -12.22 10.49 -2.98
N PRO A 63 -11.44 11.18 -2.13
CA PRO A 63 -11.07 12.56 -2.40
C PRO A 63 -10.32 12.60 -3.75
N GLU A 64 -11.01 13.10 -4.77
CA GLU A 64 -10.43 13.45 -6.05
C GLU A 64 -9.42 14.56 -5.81
N ARG A 65 -8.13 14.24 -5.80
CA ARG A 65 -7.11 15.01 -6.53
C ARG A 65 -5.74 14.43 -6.29
N ASP A 66 -5.13 14.00 -7.39
CA ASP A 66 -3.69 14.08 -7.53
C ASP A 66 -3.28 15.57 -7.48
N PRO A 67 -2.47 16.02 -6.50
CA PRO A 67 -2.01 17.41 -6.43
C PRO A 67 -0.99 17.79 -7.51
N ARG A 68 -0.65 16.89 -8.45
CA ARG A 68 0.50 17.02 -9.36
C ARG A 68 0.17 16.92 -10.86
N VAL A 69 -1.08 17.13 -11.28
CA VAL A 69 -1.45 17.30 -12.70
C VAL A 69 -1.73 18.76 -13.01
#